data_AF-F3FQ97-F1
#
_entry.id   AF-F3FQ97-F1
#
_cell.length_a   1.000
_cell.length_b   1.000
_cell.length_c   1.000
_cell.angle_alpha   90.00
_cell.angle_beta   90.00
_cell.angle_gamma   90.00
#
_symmetry.space_group_name_H-M   'P 1'
#
loop_
_entity.id
_entity.type
_entity.pdbx_description
1 polymer ?
#
loop_
_entity_poly.entity_id
_entity_poly.type
_entity_poly.pdbx_seq_one_letter_code
_entity_poly.pdbx_strand_id
1 'polypeptide(L)' 'PLGVWLVLDRAMYVREQGYSVRVGTFCDSRITPRNLLILARKL' A
#
# COMPACT_ATOMS: atom_id res chain seq x y z
N PRO A 1 -3.81 -11.54 7.57
CA PRO A 1 -4.45 -12.02 6.32
C PRO A 1 -3.58 -11.78 5.08
N LEU A 2 -3.67 -12.64 4.06
CA LEU A 2 -2.81 -12.63 2.86
C LEU A 2 -2.73 -11.27 2.15
N GLY A 3 -3.84 -10.52 2.10
CA GLY A 3 -3.88 -9.21 1.44
C GLY A 3 -2.93 -8.16 2.03
N VAL A 4 -2.69 -8.18 3.35
CA VAL A 4 -1.76 -7.23 4.00
C VAL A 4 -0.32 -7.53 3.58
N TRP A 5 0.07 -8.81 3.59
CA TRP A 5 1.42 -9.22 3.21
C TRP A 5 1.73 -8.90 1.74
N LEU A 6 0.78 -9.12 0.83
CA LEU A 6 0.93 -8.77 -0.59
C LEU A 6 1.11 -7.25 -0.79
N VAL A 7 0.37 -6.43 -0.05
CA VAL A 7 0.51 -4.96 -0.12
C VAL A 7 1.87 -4.50 0.41
N LEU A 8 2.34 -5.09 1.51
CA LEU A 8 3.64 -4.77 2.07
C LEU A 8 4.79 -5.17 1.14
N ASP A 9 4.74 -6.37 0.55
CA ASP A 9 5.73 -6.82 -0.43
C ASP A 9 5.82 -5.84 -1.62
N ARG A 10 4.66 -5.45 -2.18
CA ARG A 10 4.62 -4.46 -3.27
C ARG A 10 5.15 -3.09 -2.84
N ALA A 11 4.88 -2.66 -1.62
CA ALA A 11 5.38 -1.39 -1.09
C ALA A 11 6.91 -1.40 -0.95
N MET A 12 7.50 -2.53 -0.53
CA MET A 12 8.95 -2.70 -0.45
C MET A 12 9.59 -2.62 -1.83
N TYR A 13 9.05 -3.36 -2.80
CA TYR A 13 9.52 -3.31 -4.19
C TYR A 13 9.52 -1.88 -4.75
N VAL A 14 8.42 -1.13 -4.57
CA VAL A 14 8.31 0.26 -5.07
C VAL A 14 9.31 1.19 -4.36
N ARG A 15 9.53 0.99 -3.06
CA ARG A 15 10.52 1.76 -2.30
C ARG A 15 11.94 1.53 -2.82
N GLU A 16 12.30 0.29 -3.16
CA GLU A 16 13.60 -0.05 -3.74
C GLU A 16 13.85 0.61 -5.10
N GLN A 17 12.80 0.96 -5.86
CA GLN A 17 12.89 1.74 -7.10
C GLN A 17 13.12 3.25 -6.88
N GLY A 18 13.38 3.68 -5.64
CA GLY A 18 13.68 5.05 -5.27
C GLY A 18 12.46 5.93 -5.02
N TYR A 19 11.30 5.35 -4.74
CA TYR A 19 10.10 6.10 -4.36
C TYR A 19 10.01 6.28 -2.84
N SER A 20 9.49 7.43 -2.41
CA SER A 20 8.95 7.59 -1.06
C SER A 20 7.58 6.91 -0.99
N VAL A 21 7.42 5.92 -0.11
CA VAL A 21 6.23 5.06 -0.05
C VAL A 21 5.53 5.17 1.30
N ARG A 22 4.20 5.23 1.28
CA ARG A 22 3.32 5.11 2.46
C ARG A 22 2.24 4.07 2.21
N VAL A 23 1.96 3.24 3.21
CA VAL A 23 0.85 2.27 3.20
C VAL A 23 -0.22 2.74 4.19
N GLY A 24 -1.49 2.67 3.79
CA GLY A 24 -2.61 3.04 4.64
C GLY A 24 -3.92 2.48 4.10
N THR A 25 -5.04 3.08 4.54
CA THR A 25 -6.39 2.75 4.05
C THR A 25 -6.96 3.89 3.21
N PHE A 26 -7.59 3.56 2.08
CA PHE A 26 -8.34 4.48 1.24
C PHE A 26 -9.65 4.92 1.88
N CYS A 27 -10.34 4.00 2.54
CA CYS A 27 -11.63 4.23 3.19
C CYS A 27 -11.84 3.29 4.38
N ASP A 28 -12.92 3.51 5.13
CA ASP A 28 -13.35 2.60 6.19
C ASP A 28 -13.65 1.20 5.62
N SER A 29 -13.24 0.15 6.32
CA SER A 29 -13.40 -1.24 5.87
C SER A 29 -14.86 -1.67 5.73
N ARG A 30 -15.81 -0.95 6.34
CA ARG A 30 -17.26 -1.17 6.17
C ARG A 30 -17.76 -0.79 4.79
N ILE A 31 -17.09 0.13 4.10
CA ILE A 31 -17.44 0.51 2.72
C ILE A 31 -17.01 -0.60 1.76
N THR A 32 -15.76 -1.04 1.88
CA THR A 32 -15.26 -2.22 1.16
C THR A 32 -14.09 -2.86 1.92
N PRO A 33 -14.02 -4.20 1.99
CA PRO A 33 -12.89 -4.89 2.60
C PRO A 33 -11.57 -4.70 1.82
N ARG A 34 -11.63 -4.25 0.56
CA ARG A 34 -10.45 -3.91 -0.25
C ARG A 34 -10.14 -2.42 -0.10
N ASN A 35 -9.71 -2.03 1.09
CA ASN A 35 -9.45 -0.64 1.42
C ASN A 35 -7.96 -0.31 1.58
N LEU A 36 -7.02 -1.24 1.38
CA LEU A 36 -5.59 -0.93 1.47
C LEU A 36 -5.10 -0.09 0.28
N LEU A 37 -4.20 0.85 0.55
CA LEU A 37 -3.64 1.81 -0.41
C LEU A 37 -2.12 1.93 -0.25
N ILE A 38 -1.40 1.93 -1.38
CA ILE A 38 0.01 2.29 -1.47
C ILE A 38 0.10 3.65 -2.15
N LEU A 39 0.67 4.64 -1.47
CA LEU A 39 1.01 5.94 -2.03
C LEU A 39 2.52 5.98 -2.30
N ALA A 40 2.91 6.29 -3.53
CA ALA A 40 4.31 6.37 -3.93
C ALA A 40 4.58 7.71 -4.63
N ARG A 41 5.65 8.40 -4.22
CA ARG A 41 6.08 9.67 -4.82
C ARG A 41 7.56 9.60 -5.18
N LYS A 42 7.89 10.00 -6.41
CA LYS A 42 9.26 10.22 -6.89
C LYS A 42 9.36 11.68 -7.30
N LEU A 43 10.47 12.33 -6.96
CA LEU A 43 10.77 13.69 -7.40
C LEU A 43 11.18 13.70 -8.86
#